data_AF-A0AAV4FUV7-F1
#
_entry.id   AF-A0AAV4FUV7-F1
#
_cell.length_a   1.000
_cell.length_b   1.000
_cell.length_c   1.000
_cell.angle_alpha   90.00
_cell.angle_beta   90.00
_cell.angle_gamma   90.00
#
_symmetry.space_group_name_H-M   'P 1'
#
loop_
_entity.id
_entity.type
_entity.pdbx_description
1 polymer ?
#
loop_
_entity_poly.entity_id
_entity_poly.type
_entity_poly.pdbx_seq_one_letter_code
_entity_poly.pdbx_strand_id
1 'polypeptide(L)'
;MTSTDKQEESAHPRPDISVTKSSPNKKDLMISYSHADKDIMLKVRDNLEKYGISVWVDVSGLSAGVDFLSKIGEAIIDCKLFLSLLSSNSVKSKYCQDELALAYVSNRAIFPVAIQSRKDLLPLMDTGM
;
A
#
# COMPACT_ATOMS: atom_id res chain seq x y z
N MET A 1 -6.63 -19.04 -55.61
CA MET A 1 -6.00 -20.10 -54.78
C MET A 1 -4.67 -19.52 -54.33
N THR A 2 -4.42 -19.16 -53.08
CA THR A 2 -5.14 -19.34 -51.82
C THR A 2 -4.64 -18.23 -50.91
N SER A 3 -5.58 -17.53 -50.30
CA SER A 3 -5.37 -16.75 -49.08
C SER A 3 -4.74 -17.64 -48.01
N THR A 4 -3.86 -17.08 -47.18
CA THR A 4 -3.63 -17.62 -45.84
C THR A 4 -3.69 -16.46 -44.87
N ASP A 5 -4.77 -16.50 -44.11
CA ASP A 5 -5.19 -15.57 -43.08
C ASP A 5 -4.12 -15.37 -42.02
N LYS A 6 -3.87 -14.09 -41.70
CA LYS A 6 -3.32 -13.70 -40.40
C LYS A 6 -4.48 -13.77 -39.41
N GLN A 7 -4.48 -14.78 -38.54
CA GLN A 7 -5.40 -14.80 -37.40
C GLN A 7 -4.98 -13.73 -36.39
N GLU A 8 -5.96 -12.89 -36.09
CA GLU A 8 -5.99 -11.79 -35.14
C GLU A 8 -6.12 -12.38 -33.72
N GLU A 9 -5.05 -12.32 -32.94
CA GLU A 9 -5.08 -12.69 -31.52
C GLU A 9 -5.66 -11.51 -30.73
N SER A 10 -6.87 -11.70 -30.20
CA SER A 10 -7.65 -10.67 -29.53
C SER A 10 -6.97 -10.23 -28.22
N ALA A 11 -6.42 -9.02 -28.24
CA ALA A 11 -5.96 -8.34 -27.04
C ALA A 11 -7.14 -8.20 -26.06
N HIS A 12 -7.01 -8.82 -24.89
CA HIS A 12 -7.90 -8.57 -23.77
C HIS A 12 -7.82 -7.07 -23.42
N PRO A 13 -8.96 -6.35 -23.35
CA PRO A 13 -8.92 -4.94 -23.01
C PRO A 13 -8.36 -4.78 -21.60
N ARG A 14 -7.26 -4.03 -21.46
CA ARG A 14 -6.78 -3.56 -20.16
C ARG A 14 -7.89 -2.70 -19.55
N PRO A 15 -8.19 -2.82 -18.25
CA PRO A 15 -9.18 -1.94 -17.63
C PRO A 15 -8.74 -0.48 -17.86
N ASP A 16 -9.64 0.30 -18.43
CA ASP A 16 -9.50 1.74 -18.60
C ASP A 16 -9.52 2.38 -17.20
N ILE A 17 -8.34 2.64 -16.65
CA ILE A 17 -8.18 3.49 -15.46
C ILE A 17 -8.44 4.92 -15.94
N SER A 18 -9.71 5.25 -16.07
CA SER A 18 -10.17 6.63 -16.19
C SER A 18 -9.70 7.37 -14.94
N VAL A 19 -8.60 8.12 -15.10
CA VAL A 19 -8.01 8.97 -14.07
C VAL A 19 -9.03 10.07 -13.76
N THR A 20 -9.90 9.82 -12.78
CA THR A 20 -10.69 10.86 -12.16
C THR A 20 -9.72 11.77 -11.41
N LYS A 21 -9.64 13.04 -11.83
CA LYS A 21 -8.79 14.07 -11.21
C LYS A 21 -8.99 14.05 -9.70
N SER A 22 -7.98 13.57 -8.96
CA SER A 22 -7.95 13.67 -7.50
C SER A 22 -7.81 15.13 -7.10
N SER A 23 -8.42 15.48 -5.97
CA SER A 23 -8.19 16.74 -5.30
C SER A 23 -6.68 16.94 -5.04
N PRO A 24 -6.16 18.18 -5.13
CA PRO A 24 -4.73 18.45 -5.27
C PRO A 24 -3.82 18.01 -4.11
N ASN A 25 -4.36 17.40 -3.04
CA ASN A 25 -3.60 16.97 -1.87
C ASN A 25 -3.85 15.51 -1.43
N LYS A 26 -4.71 14.74 -2.10
CA LYS A 26 -4.95 13.33 -1.70
C LYS A 26 -4.03 12.39 -2.45
N LYS A 27 -3.18 11.67 -1.71
CA LYS A 27 -2.33 10.61 -2.26
C LYS A 27 -3.19 9.38 -2.57
N ASP A 28 -2.84 8.67 -3.63
CA ASP A 28 -3.56 7.46 -4.04
C ASP A 28 -3.38 6.35 -3.00
N LEU A 29 -2.16 6.23 -2.45
CA LEU A 29 -1.77 5.10 -1.63
C LEU A 29 -1.03 5.56 -0.36
N MET A 30 -1.35 4.94 0.78
CA MET A 30 -0.64 5.07 2.05
C MET A 30 0.11 3.77 2.34
N ILE A 31 1.43 3.80 2.56
CA ILE A 31 2.20 2.60 2.95
C ILE A 31 2.43 2.61 4.46
N SER A 32 1.89 1.59 5.14
CA SER A 32 2.27 1.24 6.51
C SER A 32 3.37 0.18 6.50
N TYR A 33 4.46 0.44 7.22
CA TYR A 33 5.66 -0.39 7.25
C TYR A 33 6.39 -0.25 8.59
N SER A 34 7.21 -1.23 8.96
CA SER A 34 8.16 -1.04 10.06
C SER A 34 9.39 -0.29 9.56
N HIS A 35 9.94 0.64 10.33
CA HIS A 35 11.18 1.32 9.98
C HIS A 35 12.36 0.36 9.72
N ALA A 36 12.34 -0.85 10.28
CA ALA A 36 13.33 -1.90 10.00
C ALA A 36 13.28 -2.39 8.53
N ASP A 37 12.17 -2.18 7.84
CA ASP A 37 11.93 -2.60 6.45
C ASP A 37 11.99 -1.42 5.46
N LYS A 38 12.58 -0.29 5.88
CA LYS A 38 12.65 0.96 5.11
C LYS A 38 13.19 0.78 3.69
N ASP A 39 14.23 -0.03 3.51
CA ASP A 39 14.85 -0.23 2.20
C ASP A 39 13.89 -0.92 1.20
N ILE A 40 13.06 -1.84 1.69
CA ILE A 40 12.05 -2.50 0.86
C ILE A 40 10.90 -1.53 0.59
N MET A 41 10.45 -0.79 1.61
CA MET A 41 9.42 0.25 1.43
C MET A 41 9.83 1.26 0.35
N LEU A 42 11.06 1.78 0.40
CA LEU A 42 11.57 2.75 -0.59
C LEU A 42 11.50 2.19 -2.01
N LYS A 43 11.91 0.93 -2.21
CA LYS A 43 11.79 0.24 -3.51
C LYS A 43 10.34 0.12 -3.97
N VAL A 44 9.41 -0.22 -3.06
CA VAL A 44 7.99 -0.32 -3.39
C VAL A 44 7.42 1.05 -3.79
N ARG A 45 7.68 2.08 -2.99
CA ARG A 45 7.27 3.46 -3.26
C ARG A 45 7.79 3.92 -4.62
N ASP A 46 9.10 3.83 -4.85
CA ASP A 46 9.73 4.34 -6.06
C ASP A 46 9.18 3.67 -7.32
N ASN A 47 8.90 2.37 -7.25
CA ASN A 47 8.26 1.65 -8.36
C ASN A 47 6.81 2.13 -8.58
N LEU A 48 6.01 2.30 -7.53
CA LEU A 48 4.63 2.79 -7.65
C LEU A 48 4.60 4.21 -8.25
N GLU A 49 5.44 5.11 -7.75
CA GLU A 49 5.53 6.49 -8.23
C GLU A 49 6.01 6.56 -9.68
N LYS A 50 6.92 5.66 -10.11
CA LYS A 50 7.32 5.53 -11.51
C LYS A 50 6.16 5.19 -12.45
N TYR A 51 5.13 4.51 -11.96
CA TYR A 51 3.91 4.22 -12.72
C TYR A 51 2.79 5.26 -12.50
N GLY A 52 3.11 6.41 -11.89
CA GLY A 52 2.18 7.52 -11.70
C GLY A 52 1.23 7.37 -10.52
N ILE A 53 1.46 6.41 -9.62
CA ILE A 53 0.68 6.22 -8.39
C ILE A 53 1.29 7.10 -7.30
N SER A 54 0.54 8.07 -6.80
CA SER A 54 1.04 8.96 -5.75
C SER A 54 1.02 8.27 -4.38
N VAL A 55 2.17 8.22 -3.71
CA VAL A 55 2.33 7.52 -2.44
C VAL A 55 2.52 8.51 -1.29
N TRP A 56 1.90 8.23 -0.15
CA TRP A 56 2.24 8.79 1.15
C TRP A 56 2.99 7.74 1.96
N VAL A 57 4.08 8.15 2.60
CA VAL A 57 4.78 7.32 3.59
C VAL A 57 5.52 8.23 4.59
N ASP A 58 5.50 7.83 5.85
CA ASP A 58 6.32 8.47 6.87
C ASP A 58 7.76 7.92 6.84
N VAL A 59 8.68 8.73 6.33
CA VAL A 59 10.12 8.40 6.27
C VAL A 59 10.90 9.04 7.42
N SER A 60 10.28 10.00 8.11
CA SER A 60 10.85 10.74 9.23
C SER A 60 10.72 9.91 10.50
N GLY A 61 11.71 9.04 10.74
CA GLY A 61 11.86 8.37 12.02
C GLY A 61 11.93 9.40 13.15
N LEU A 62 10.82 9.56 13.87
CA LEU A 62 10.67 10.28 15.13
C LEU A 62 11.18 11.73 15.19
N SER A 63 10.27 12.65 14.89
CA SER A 63 10.17 13.96 15.59
C SER A 63 8.71 14.13 16.02
N ALA A 64 8.27 13.31 16.98
CA ALA A 64 6.86 13.10 17.30
C ALA A 64 6.27 14.23 18.17
N GLY A 65 5.46 15.08 17.54
CA GLY A 65 4.46 15.91 18.22
C GLY A 65 3.04 15.46 17.86
N VAL A 66 2.02 16.04 18.50
CA VAL A 66 0.60 15.78 18.19
C VAL A 66 0.30 15.97 16.69
N ASP A 67 0.86 17.02 16.10
CA ASP A 67 0.66 17.37 14.68
C ASP A 67 1.14 16.27 13.71
N PHE A 68 2.13 15.48 14.12
CA PHE A 68 2.67 14.40 13.30
C PHE A 68 1.73 13.20 13.26
N LEU A 69 1.19 12.81 14.42
CA LEU A 69 0.19 11.74 14.52
C LEU A 69 -1.09 12.11 13.77
N SER A 70 -1.50 13.39 13.83
CA SER A 70 -2.63 13.90 13.05
C SER A 70 -2.41 13.73 11.55
N LYS A 71 -1.21 14.04 11.03
CA LYS A 71 -0.88 13.87 9.60
C LYS A 71 -0.91 12.41 9.15
N ILE A 72 -0.43 11.47 9.98
CA ILE A 72 -0.53 10.03 9.70
C ILE A 72 -2.01 9.62 9.62
N GLY A 73 -2.81 10.04 10.60
CA GLY A 73 -4.24 9.75 10.62
C GLY A 73 -4.98 10.31 9.41
N GLU A 74 -4.71 11.57 9.05
CA GLU A 74 -5.25 12.22 7.84
C GLU A 74 -4.86 11.45 6.58
N ALA A 75 -3.59 11.06 6.43
CA ALA A 75 -3.12 10.29 5.29
C ALA A 75 -3.83 8.94 5.16
N ILE A 76 -4.08 8.26 6.27
CA ILE A 76 -4.83 7.00 6.31
C ILE A 76 -6.29 7.24 5.88
N ILE A 77 -6.96 8.24 6.44
CA ILE A 77 -8.37 8.54 6.14
C ILE A 77 -8.56 8.97 4.68
N ASP A 78 -7.60 9.71 4.13
CA ASP A 78 -7.71 10.30 2.79
C ASP A 78 -7.17 9.44 1.65
N CYS A 79 -6.41 8.38 1.94
CA CYS A 79 -5.90 7.50 0.89
C CYS A 79 -7.03 6.72 0.19
N LYS A 80 -6.78 6.33 -1.07
CA LYS A 80 -7.65 5.40 -1.79
C LYS A 80 -7.34 3.95 -1.41
N LEU A 81 -6.07 3.66 -1.12
CA LEU A 81 -5.57 2.33 -0.73
C LEU A 81 -4.58 2.43 0.42
N PHE A 82 -4.80 1.65 1.47
CA PHE A 82 -3.85 1.41 2.54
C PHE A 82 -3.07 0.13 2.25
N LEU A 83 -1.78 0.24 1.96
CA LEU A 83 -0.89 -0.89 1.70
C LEU A 83 -0.13 -1.22 2.98
N SER A 84 -0.38 -2.41 3.53
CA SER A 84 0.34 -2.91 4.70
C SER A 84 1.50 -3.81 4.25
N LEU A 85 2.74 -3.36 4.45
CA LEU A 85 3.92 -4.18 4.21
C LEU A 85 4.12 -5.13 5.40
N LEU A 86 3.78 -6.40 5.20
CA LEU A 86 3.80 -7.43 6.24
C LEU A 86 5.20 -8.05 6.36
N SER A 87 5.78 -7.88 7.53
CA SER A 87 7.03 -8.47 8.00
C SER A 87 6.86 -8.87 9.46
N SER A 88 7.79 -9.66 9.99
CA SER A 88 7.86 -9.99 11.41
C SER A 88 7.96 -8.74 12.29
N ASN A 89 8.53 -7.65 11.76
CA ASN A 89 8.69 -6.39 12.46
C ASN A 89 7.38 -5.58 12.44
N SER A 90 6.68 -5.51 11.31
CA SER A 90 5.43 -4.75 11.21
C SER A 90 4.28 -5.46 11.92
N VAL A 91 4.20 -6.78 11.87
CA VAL A 91 3.18 -7.56 12.59
C VAL A 91 3.27 -7.36 14.11
N LYS A 92 4.48 -7.18 14.66
CA LYS A 92 4.71 -6.90 16.09
C LYS A 92 4.67 -5.41 16.45
N SER A 93 4.61 -4.53 15.47
CA SER A 93 4.65 -3.09 15.69
C SER A 93 3.27 -2.59 16.11
N LYS A 94 3.17 -2.06 17.33
CA LYS A 94 1.94 -1.41 17.80
C LYS A 94 1.49 -0.28 16.88
N TYR A 95 2.43 0.49 16.33
CA TYR A 95 2.11 1.56 15.37
C TYR A 95 1.45 1.00 14.10
N CYS A 96 2.03 -0.05 13.49
CA CYS A 96 1.45 -0.65 12.29
C CYS A 96 0.07 -1.28 12.58
N GLN A 97 -0.11 -1.85 13.78
CA GLN A 97 -1.41 -2.37 14.22
C GLN A 97 -2.44 -1.26 14.40
N ASP A 98 -2.07 -0.15 15.03
CA ASP A 98 -2.95 1.01 15.25
C ASP A 98 -3.33 1.68 13.92
N GLU A 99 -2.38 1.82 12.98
CA GLU A 99 -2.65 2.32 11.63
C GLU A 99 -3.57 1.40 10.82
N LEU A 100 -3.35 0.08 10.90
CA LEU A 100 -4.20 -0.91 10.25
C LEU A 100 -5.62 -0.89 10.83
N ALA A 101 -5.75 -0.77 12.15
CA ALA A 101 -7.04 -0.62 12.82
C ALA A 101 -7.74 0.67 12.38
N LEU A 102 -7.02 1.79 12.29
CA LEU A 102 -7.57 3.06 11.80
C LEU A 102 -8.03 2.95 10.34
N ALA A 103 -7.25 2.32 9.48
CA ALA A 103 -7.62 2.08 8.08
C ALA A 103 -8.90 1.23 7.98
N TYR A 104 -9.01 0.19 8.81
CA TYR A 104 -10.17 -0.69 8.88
C TYR A 104 -11.43 0.07 9.32
N VAL A 105 -11.39 0.78 10.45
CA VAL A 105 -12.56 1.54 10.95
C VAL A 105 -12.92 2.73 10.05
N SER A 106 -11.97 3.25 9.29
CA SER A 106 -12.18 4.31 8.28
C SER A 106 -12.70 3.77 6.94
N ASN A 107 -12.99 2.47 6.85
CA ASN A 107 -13.46 1.78 5.64
C ASN A 107 -12.54 2.04 4.43
N ARG A 108 -11.22 2.01 4.65
CA ARG A 108 -10.24 2.11 3.55
C ARG A 108 -10.07 0.76 2.90
N ALA A 109 -9.80 0.75 1.60
CA ALA A 109 -9.34 -0.45 0.93
C ALA A 109 -7.97 -0.83 1.52
N ILE A 110 -7.80 -2.07 1.97
CA ILE A 110 -6.56 -2.57 2.57
C ILE A 110 -5.96 -3.61 1.64
N PHE A 111 -4.70 -3.43 1.27
CA PHE A 111 -3.94 -4.38 0.45
C PHE A 111 -2.69 -4.86 1.20
N PRO A 112 -2.74 -6.05 1.81
CA PRO A 112 -1.58 -6.62 2.50
C PRO A 112 -0.56 -7.16 1.50
N VAL A 113 0.72 -6.82 1.70
CA VAL A 113 1.85 -7.31 0.89
C VAL A 113 2.88 -7.93 1.81
N ALA A 114 2.99 -9.25 1.80
CA ALA A 114 4.00 -9.96 2.55
C ALA A 114 5.38 -9.85 1.90
N ILE A 115 6.37 -9.40 2.67
CA ILE A 115 7.79 -9.34 2.26
C ILE A 115 8.62 -10.47 2.88
N GLN A 116 7.97 -11.34 3.65
CA GLN A 116 8.51 -12.57 4.23
C GLN A 116 7.59 -13.75 3.93
N SER A 117 8.08 -14.97 4.14
CA SER A 117 7.29 -16.16 3.83
C SER A 117 6.11 -16.30 4.79
N ARG A 118 5.02 -16.94 4.32
CA ARG A 118 3.86 -17.26 5.17
C ARG A 118 4.25 -18.07 6.41
N LYS A 119 5.24 -18.96 6.30
CA LYS A 119 5.69 -19.79 7.44
C LYS A 119 6.30 -18.95 8.55
N ASP A 120 6.96 -17.84 8.19
CA ASP A 120 7.61 -16.95 9.15
C ASP A 120 6.60 -15.98 9.78
N LEU A 121 5.61 -15.53 9.01
CA LEU A 121 4.62 -14.56 9.47
C LEU A 121 3.49 -15.20 10.28
N LEU A 122 2.96 -16.35 9.84
CA LEU A 122 1.75 -16.94 10.42
C LEU A 122 1.81 -17.14 11.95
N PRO A 123 2.94 -17.60 12.55
CA PRO A 123 3.03 -17.75 14.01
C PRO A 123 3.02 -16.43 14.79
N LEU A 124 3.26 -15.30 14.12
CA LEU A 124 3.34 -13.97 14.73
C LEU A 124 2.03 -13.19 14.62
N MET A 125 1.16 -13.59 13.69
CA MET A 125 -0.10 -12.91 13.44
C MET A 125 -1.14 -13.35 14.47
N ASP A 126 -1.86 -12.39 15.03
CA ASP A 126 -3.06 -12.69 15.79
C ASP A 126 -4.15 -13.11 14.80
N THR A 127 -4.44 -14.41 14.74
CA THR A 127 -5.47 -14.95 13.86
C THR A 127 -6.87 -14.86 14.47
N GLY A 128 -7.00 -14.35 15.71
CA GLY A 128 -8.27 -14.33 16.44
C GLY A 128 -8.89 -15.72 16.63
N MET A 129 -8.08 -16.77 16.49
CA MET A 129 -8.45 -18.19 16.61
C MET A 129 -7.78 -18.80 17.84
#